data_AF-A0A0F0CRP9-F1
#
_entry.id   AF-A0A0F0CRP9-F1
#
_cell.length_a   1.000
_cell.length_b   1.000
_cell.length_c   1.000
_cell.angle_alpha   90.00
_cell.angle_beta   90.00
_cell.angle_gamma   90.00
#
_symmetry.space_group_name_H-M   'P 1'
#
loop_
_entity.id
_entity.type
_entity.pdbx_description
1 polymer ?
#
loop_
_entity_poly.entity_id
_entity_poly.type
_entity_poly.pdbx_seq_one_letter_code
_entity_poly.pdbx_strand_id
1 'polypeptide(L)'
;MGKEMKITEVRIFPTKSRDGRLKAYATITFDDWFVVRNVKIIQGNTSHFVAMPSRKMMDPCPKCGFKNVRGSRFCNDCGASLPAPRVIENARGKQGEHVDIAHPIRQECRLYIQEQVLTAYEEEMKRKEAEGDNYRPATEEDFDNISGNLVDDFKKKPELTDDIVL
;
A
#
# COMPACT_ATOMS: atom_id res chain seq x y z
N MET A 1 12.83 26.09 4.37
CA MET A 1 11.65 25.66 5.14
C MET A 1 11.16 24.37 4.50
N GLY A 2 11.08 23.25 5.24
CA GLY A 2 10.63 21.99 4.67
C GLY A 2 9.13 22.05 4.38
N LYS A 3 8.71 21.60 3.19
CA LYS A 3 7.30 21.46 2.85
C LYS A 3 6.71 20.32 3.70
N GLU A 4 5.59 20.58 4.36
CA GLU A 4 4.84 19.58 5.11
C GLU A 4 4.03 18.70 4.13
N MET A 5 4.12 17.39 4.28
CA MET A 5 3.43 16.40 3.45
C MET A 5 1.92 16.46 3.70
N LYS A 6 1.10 16.59 2.64
CA LYS A 6 -0.36 16.59 2.75
C LYS A 6 -0.96 15.36 2.07
N ILE A 7 -1.95 14.74 2.71
CA ILE A 7 -2.83 13.78 2.04
C ILE A 7 -3.88 14.60 1.30
N THR A 8 -3.86 14.54 -0.03
CA THR A 8 -4.78 15.30 -0.89
C THR A 8 -6.01 14.50 -1.27
N GLU A 9 -5.91 13.17 -1.24
CA GLU A 9 -7.03 12.28 -1.55
C GLU A 9 -6.92 10.97 -0.79
N VAL A 10 -8.04 10.45 -0.31
CA VAL A 10 -8.18 9.08 0.19
C VAL A 10 -9.38 8.44 -0.48
N ARG A 11 -9.16 7.29 -1.13
CA ARG A 11 -10.23 6.47 -1.70
C ARG A 11 -10.35 5.16 -0.95
N ILE A 12 -11.58 4.79 -0.64
CA ILE A 12 -11.91 3.64 0.19
C ILE A 12 -12.60 2.57 -0.67
N PHE A 13 -12.18 1.33 -0.48
CA PHE A 13 -12.66 0.16 -1.20
C PHE A 13 -13.16 -0.87 -0.17
N PRO A 14 -14.44 -0.80 0.25
CA PRO A 14 -14.99 -1.73 1.24
C PRO A 14 -14.91 -3.18 0.76
N THR A 15 -14.55 -4.09 1.66
CA THR A 15 -14.39 -5.52 1.32
C THR A 15 -14.93 -6.42 2.44
N LYS A 16 -15.30 -7.64 2.07
CA LYS A 16 -15.74 -8.68 3.01
C LYS A 16 -14.63 -9.72 3.11
N SER A 17 -13.85 -9.68 4.19
CA SER A 17 -12.90 -10.74 4.51
C SER A 17 -13.57 -11.90 5.24
N ARG A 18 -13.08 -13.12 5.01
CA ARG A 18 -13.58 -14.35 5.64
C ARG A 18 -13.49 -14.32 7.17
N ASP A 19 -12.45 -13.69 7.71
CA ASP A 19 -12.23 -13.52 9.16
C ASP A 19 -12.88 -12.26 9.72
N GLY A 20 -13.50 -11.42 8.86
CA GLY A 20 -14.12 -10.15 9.24
C GLY A 20 -13.15 -9.07 9.73
N ARG A 21 -11.83 -9.34 9.76
CA ARG A 21 -10.82 -8.42 10.30
C ARG A 21 -10.49 -7.32 9.31
N LEU A 22 -10.25 -7.68 8.05
CA LEU A 22 -10.07 -6.69 6.99
C LEU A 22 -11.43 -6.12 6.58
N LYS A 23 -11.58 -4.81 6.71
CA LYS A 23 -12.82 -4.07 6.44
C LYS A 23 -12.83 -3.38 5.08
N ALA A 24 -11.70 -2.80 4.70
CA ALA A 24 -11.55 -2.08 3.45
C ALA A 24 -10.08 -2.02 3.05
N TYR A 25 -9.84 -1.82 1.75
CA TYR A 25 -8.59 -1.27 1.26
C TYR A 25 -8.72 0.23 1.08
N ALA A 26 -7.60 0.93 1.05
CA ALA A 26 -7.51 2.34 0.75
C ALA A 26 -6.33 2.63 -0.19
N THR A 27 -6.53 3.68 -0.98
CA THR A 27 -5.49 4.32 -1.78
C THR A 27 -5.36 5.76 -1.32
N ILE A 28 -4.13 6.18 -1.03
CA ILE A 28 -3.82 7.51 -0.50
C ILE A 28 -2.98 8.26 -1.54
N THR A 29 -3.36 9.50 -1.85
CA THR A 29 -2.58 10.42 -2.67
C THR A 29 -1.96 11.48 -1.76
N PHE A 30 -0.64 11.63 -1.85
CA PHE A 30 0.13 12.64 -1.15
C PHE A 30 0.54 13.76 -2.11
N ASP A 31 0.26 14.99 -1.71
CA ASP A 31 0.60 16.23 -2.42
C ASP A 31 0.23 16.21 -3.92
N ASP A 32 -0.85 15.50 -4.29
CA ASP A 32 -1.29 15.25 -5.67
C ASP A 32 -0.27 14.54 -6.59
N TRP A 33 0.87 14.10 -6.06
CA TRP A 33 2.02 13.64 -6.86
C TRP A 33 2.46 12.20 -6.56
N PHE A 34 2.04 11.63 -5.42
CA PHE A 34 2.49 10.31 -5.01
C PHE A 34 1.34 9.46 -4.46
N VAL A 35 1.12 8.28 -5.04
CA VAL A 35 0.02 7.39 -4.67
C VAL A 35 0.55 6.15 -3.96
N VAL A 36 -0.04 5.83 -2.80
CA VAL A 36 0.17 4.58 -2.07
C VAL A 36 -1.11 3.76 -2.11
N ARG A 37 -1.07 2.63 -2.83
CA ARG A 37 -2.18 1.66 -2.94
C ARG A 37 -2.06 0.56 -1.90
N ASN A 38 -3.13 -0.21 -1.71
CA ASN A 38 -3.18 -1.40 -0.85
C ASN A 38 -2.94 -1.11 0.65
N VAL A 39 -3.30 0.09 1.10
CA VAL A 39 -3.43 0.40 2.53
C VAL A 39 -4.65 -0.36 3.04
N LYS A 40 -4.61 -0.91 4.26
CA LYS A 40 -5.68 -1.76 4.81
C LYS A 40 -6.31 -1.12 6.03
N ILE A 41 -7.63 -1.11 6.10
CA ILE A 41 -8.39 -0.81 7.32
C ILE A 41 -8.71 -2.14 8.00
N ILE A 42 -8.14 -2.33 9.19
CA ILE A 42 -8.26 -3.57 9.97
C ILE A 42 -9.04 -3.30 11.26
N GLN A 43 -9.97 -4.19 11.57
CA GLN A 43 -10.62 -4.27 12.87
C GLN A 43 -9.64 -4.86 13.90
N GLY A 44 -9.23 -4.02 14.84
CA GLY A 44 -8.56 -4.43 16.07
C GLY A 44 -9.57 -4.86 17.15
N ASN A 45 -9.08 -5.14 18.35
CA ASN A 45 -9.93 -5.57 19.46
C ASN A 45 -10.87 -4.46 19.95
N THR A 46 -10.42 -3.20 19.88
CA THR A 46 -11.15 -2.03 20.39
C THR A 46 -11.59 -1.08 19.28
N SER A 47 -10.73 -0.85 18.28
CA SER A 47 -10.98 0.11 17.21
C SER A 47 -10.47 -0.39 15.86
N HIS A 48 -10.89 0.28 14.80
CA HIS A 48 -10.23 0.18 13.51
C HIS A 48 -8.83 0.81 13.58
N PHE A 49 -7.91 0.29 12.76
CA PHE A 49 -6.58 0.86 12.57
C PHE A 49 -6.10 0.66 11.14
N VAL A 50 -5.12 1.46 10.74
CA VAL A 50 -4.53 1.41 9.41
C VAL A 50 -3.28 0.54 9.40
N ALA A 51 -3.24 -0.44 8.50
CA ALA A 51 -2.06 -1.23 8.21
C ALA A 51 -1.51 -0.85 6.82
N MET A 52 -0.21 -0.60 6.77
CA MET A 52 0.45 -0.20 5.54
C MET A 52 0.53 -1.35 4.51
N PRO A 53 0.74 -1.04 3.23
CA PRO A 53 0.91 -2.06 2.20
C PRO A 53 2.14 -2.90 2.54
N SER A 54 2.00 -4.22 2.52
CA SER A 54 3.07 -5.14 2.92
C SER A 54 3.27 -6.25 1.91
N ARG A 55 4.53 -6.69 1.79
CA ARG A 55 4.94 -7.78 0.90
C ARG A 55 5.64 -8.86 1.70
N LYS A 56 5.41 -10.10 1.29
CA LYS A 56 6.12 -11.27 1.80
C LYS A 56 7.57 -11.29 1.30
N MET A 57 8.52 -11.40 2.22
CA MET A 57 9.95 -11.51 1.93
C MET A 57 10.27 -12.90 1.37
N MET A 58 11.05 -12.91 0.29
CA MET A 58 11.47 -14.14 -0.38
C MET A 58 12.96 -14.13 -0.65
N ASP A 59 13.61 -15.28 -0.42
CA ASP A 59 15.01 -15.51 -0.72
C ASP A 59 15.13 -16.50 -1.90
N PRO A 60 15.98 -16.21 -2.91
CA PRO A 60 16.19 -17.14 -4.03
C PRO A 60 16.99 -18.37 -3.57
N CYS A 61 16.63 -19.54 -4.09
CA CYS A 61 17.40 -20.76 -3.89
C CYS A 61 18.76 -20.65 -4.59
N PRO A 62 19.90 -20.95 -3.92
CA PRO A 62 21.21 -20.91 -4.55
C PRO A 62 21.42 -22.00 -5.60
N LYS A 63 20.58 -23.05 -5.61
CA LYS A 63 20.67 -24.16 -6.58
C LYS A 63 19.86 -23.90 -7.86
N CYS A 64 18.57 -23.56 -7.74
CA CYS A 64 17.67 -23.41 -8.89
C CYS A 64 17.11 -21.99 -9.11
N GLY A 65 17.38 -21.05 -8.20
CA GLY A 65 16.87 -19.67 -8.29
C GLY A 65 15.42 -19.47 -7.85
N PHE A 66 14.67 -20.53 -7.51
CA PHE A 66 13.29 -20.42 -7.05
C PHE A 66 13.17 -19.53 -5.80
N LYS A 67 12.18 -18.62 -5.78
CA LYS A 67 11.96 -17.66 -4.68
C LYS A 67 11.19 -18.34 -3.54
N ASN A 68 11.92 -18.70 -2.50
CA ASN A 68 11.36 -19.31 -1.31
C ASN A 68 10.98 -18.26 -0.28
N VAL A 69 10.03 -18.57 0.59
CA VAL A 69 9.73 -17.71 1.73
C VAL A 69 10.97 -17.60 2.59
N ARG A 70 11.31 -16.39 3.02
CA ARG A 70 12.45 -16.16 3.90
C ARG A 70 12.32 -17.02 5.16
N GLY A 71 13.33 -17.84 5.45
CA GLY A 71 13.32 -18.79 6.57
C GLY A 71 12.94 -20.23 6.22
N SER A 72 12.54 -20.52 4.96
CA SER A 72 12.37 -21.90 4.49
C SER A 72 13.68 -22.70 4.66
N ARG A 73 13.57 -23.93 5.18
CA ARG A 73 14.72 -24.83 5.34
C ARG A 73 15.13 -25.54 4.04
N PHE A 74 14.16 -25.78 3.17
CA PHE A 74 14.36 -26.44 1.89
C PHE A 74 13.68 -25.63 0.78
N CYS A 75 14.20 -25.75 -0.43
CA CYS A 75 13.60 -25.14 -1.61
C CYS A 75 12.27 -25.85 -1.93
N ASN A 76 11.18 -25.09 -2.05
CA ASN A 76 9.83 -25.58 -2.38
C ASN A 76 9.67 -26.06 -3.83
N ASP A 77 10.77 -26.12 -4.59
CA ASP A 77 10.80 -26.49 -6.01
C ASP A 77 11.82 -27.62 -6.22
N CYS A 78 13.11 -27.34 -6.06
CA CYS A 78 14.16 -28.35 -6.27
C CYS A 78 14.56 -29.19 -5.04
N GLY A 79 13.97 -28.93 -3.87
CA GLY A 79 14.25 -29.66 -2.61
C GLY A 79 15.62 -29.39 -1.97
N ALA A 80 16.46 -28.52 -2.55
CA ALA A 80 17.78 -28.21 -1.99
C ALA A 80 17.68 -27.59 -0.59
N SER A 81 18.61 -27.94 0.30
CA SER A 81 18.77 -27.25 1.58
C SER A 81 19.10 -25.78 1.35
N LEU A 82 18.35 -24.89 1.98
CA LEU A 82 18.56 -23.45 1.90
C LEU A 82 19.50 -23.00 3.02
N PRO A 83 20.30 -21.94 2.80
CA PRO A 83 21.15 -21.39 3.85
C PRO A 83 20.30 -20.97 5.05
N ALA A 84 20.79 -21.25 6.26
CA ALA A 84 20.12 -20.84 7.48
C ALA A 84 19.84 -19.33 7.42
N PRO A 85 18.64 -18.89 7.84
CA PRO A 85 18.29 -17.48 7.79
C PRO A 85 19.36 -16.68 8.54
N ARG A 86 19.92 -15.65 7.90
CA ARG A 86 20.81 -14.70 8.59
C ARG A 86 19.98 -14.06 9.69
N VAL A 87 20.18 -14.51 10.93
CA VAL A 87 19.51 -13.96 12.09
C VAL A 87 20.08 -12.57 12.29
N ILE A 88 19.35 -11.54 11.85
CA ILE A 88 19.53 -10.22 12.42
C ILE A 88 18.61 -10.24 13.64
N GLU A 89 19.18 -10.47 14.82
CA GLU A 89 18.46 -10.37 16.10
C GLU A 89 17.98 -8.94 16.28
N ASN A 90 16.81 -8.62 15.74
CA ASN A 90 16.10 -7.42 16.14
C ASN A 90 15.31 -7.76 17.41
N ALA A 91 15.36 -6.86 18.41
CA ALA A 91 14.82 -7.02 19.76
C ALA A 91 13.29 -7.27 19.89
N ARG A 92 12.58 -7.57 18.79
CA ARG A 92 11.14 -7.86 18.74
C ARG A 92 10.82 -9.13 17.95
N GLY A 93 11.42 -10.25 18.35
CA GLY A 93 10.80 -11.58 18.52
C GLY A 93 9.95 -12.28 17.42
N LYS A 94 9.63 -11.67 16.28
CA LYS A 94 8.96 -12.35 15.16
C LYS A 94 9.66 -11.99 13.86
N GLN A 95 10.15 -13.03 13.19
CA GLN A 95 10.78 -12.91 11.88
C GLN A 95 9.86 -12.14 10.93
N GLY A 96 10.40 -11.10 10.30
CA GLY A 96 9.71 -10.26 9.32
C GLY A 96 9.43 -11.00 8.02
N GLU A 97 8.57 -12.02 8.08
CA GLU A 97 8.04 -12.70 6.89
C GLU A 97 7.36 -11.69 5.97
N HIS A 98 6.70 -10.68 6.55
CA HIS A 98 6.12 -9.55 5.84
C HIS A 98 6.86 -8.27 6.23
N VAL A 99 7.17 -7.46 5.22
CA VAL A 99 7.76 -6.13 5.38
C VAL A 99 6.85 -5.14 4.68
N ASP A 100 6.66 -3.98 5.31
CA ASP A 100 5.88 -2.91 4.72
C ASP A 100 6.64 -2.31 3.53
N ILE A 101 5.94 -2.14 2.40
CA ILE A 101 6.45 -1.51 1.18
C ILE A 101 6.57 0.00 1.38
N ALA A 102 5.62 0.58 2.11
CA ALA A 102 5.61 1.98 2.50
C ALA A 102 5.34 2.06 4.01
N HIS A 103 6.05 2.90 4.73
CA HIS A 103 5.76 3.11 6.15
C HIS A 103 6.05 4.55 6.58
N PRO A 104 5.24 5.14 7.47
CA PRO A 104 5.58 6.40 8.10
C PRO A 104 6.83 6.21 8.96
N ILE A 105 7.76 7.16 8.87
CA ILE A 105 8.99 7.13 9.68
C ILE A 105 8.72 7.69 11.08
N ARG A 106 7.90 8.74 11.18
CA ARG A 106 7.60 9.43 12.43
C ARG A 106 6.19 9.12 12.93
N GLN A 107 6.01 9.25 14.25
CA GLN A 107 4.75 8.94 14.90
C GLN A 107 3.63 9.89 14.48
N GLU A 108 3.94 11.18 14.29
CA GLU A 108 2.97 12.21 13.90
C GLU A 108 2.38 11.89 12.52
N CYS A 109 3.23 11.52 11.56
CA CYS A 109 2.80 11.07 10.23
C CYS A 109 1.94 9.81 10.29
N ARG A 110 2.27 8.86 11.18
CA ARG A 110 1.46 7.66 11.40
C ARG A 110 0.05 8.01 11.90
N LEU A 111 -0.04 8.92 12.87
CA LEU A 111 -1.32 9.36 13.42
C LEU A 111 -2.13 10.12 12.38
N TYR A 112 -1.47 11.01 11.62
CA TYR A 112 -2.08 11.77 10.54
C TYR A 112 -2.68 10.86 9.45
N ILE A 113 -1.91 9.87 8.96
CA ILE A 113 -2.41 8.89 7.98
C ILE A 113 -3.59 8.12 8.56
N GLN A 114 -3.50 7.68 9.81
CA GLN A 114 -4.56 6.91 10.44
C GLN A 114 -5.87 7.71 10.54
N GLU A 115 -5.80 8.95 11.00
CA GLU A 115 -6.95 9.84 11.12
C GLU A 115 -7.62 10.06 9.75
N GLN A 116 -6.85 10.53 8.75
CA GLN A 116 -7.39 10.83 7.42
C GLN A 116 -8.06 9.62 6.75
N VAL A 117 -7.44 8.43 6.87
CA VAL A 117 -7.98 7.21 6.27
C VAL A 117 -9.23 6.72 7.00
N LEU A 118 -9.25 6.79 8.34
CA LEU A 118 -10.41 6.34 9.10
C LEU A 118 -11.61 7.29 8.93
N THR A 119 -11.37 8.60 8.86
CA THR A 119 -12.42 9.58 8.53
C THR A 119 -13.04 9.29 7.17
N ALA A 120 -12.22 9.12 6.12
CA ALA A 120 -12.72 8.77 4.79
C ALA A 120 -13.47 7.43 4.78
N TYR A 121 -13.02 6.45 5.57
CA TYR A 121 -13.70 5.17 5.71
C TYR A 121 -15.10 5.32 6.34
N GLU A 122 -15.24 6.11 7.40
CA GLU A 122 -16.54 6.37 8.03
C GLU A 122 -17.51 7.07 7.08
N GLU A 123 -17.04 8.06 6.32
CA GLU A 123 -17.84 8.76 5.30
C GLU A 123 -18.29 7.81 4.19
N GLU A 124 -17.40 6.96 3.69
CA GLU A 124 -17.73 5.97 2.66
C GLU A 124 -18.74 4.93 3.16
N MET A 125 -18.62 4.51 4.42
CA MET A 125 -19.59 3.60 5.03
C MET A 125 -20.97 4.26 5.18
N LYS A 126 -21.04 5.54 5.55
CA LYS A 126 -22.30 6.30 5.56
C LYS A 126 -22.90 6.43 4.17
N ARG A 127 -22.09 6.70 3.15
CA ARG A 127 -22.51 6.75 1.74
C ARG A 127 -23.11 5.42 1.30
N LYS A 128 -22.43 4.33 1.63
CA LYS A 128 -22.91 2.96 1.37
C LYS A 128 -24.25 2.67 2.04
N GLU A 129 -24.42 3.07 3.30
CA GLU A 129 -25.68 2.91 4.02
C GLU A 129 -26.81 3.75 3.41
N ALA A 130 -26.52 4.98 3.00
CA ALA A 130 -27.50 5.88 2.38
C ALA A 130 -27.95 5.42 0.99
N GLU A 131 -27.02 4.90 0.17
CA GLU A 131 -27.30 4.41 -1.18
C GLU A 131 -27.90 2.99 -1.19
N GLY A 132 -27.67 2.20 -0.13
CA GLY A 132 -28.23 0.86 0.03
C GLY A 132 -27.94 -0.06 -1.15
N ASP A 133 -28.99 -0.57 -1.79
CA ASP A 133 -28.88 -1.50 -2.93
C ASP A 133 -28.30 -0.86 -4.19
N ASN A 134 -28.34 0.48 -4.30
CA ASN A 134 -27.75 1.20 -5.43
C ASN A 134 -26.26 1.50 -5.25
N TYR A 135 -25.69 1.14 -4.08
CA TYR A 135 -24.29 1.42 -3.79
C TYR A 135 -23.37 0.65 -4.73
N ARG A 136 -22.58 1.41 -5.50
CA ARG A 136 -21.45 0.88 -6.26
C ARG A 136 -20.14 1.40 -5.64
N PRO A 137 -19.28 0.51 -5.11
CA PRO A 137 -17.94 0.92 -4.71
C PRO A 137 -17.13 1.32 -5.96
N ALA A 138 -16.25 2.31 -5.82
CA ALA A 138 -15.26 2.58 -6.84
C ALA A 138 -14.35 1.35 -7.02
N THR A 139 -13.90 1.07 -8.25
CA THR A 139 -12.93 0.01 -8.55
C THR A 139 -11.54 0.59 -8.81
N GLU A 140 -10.52 -0.27 -8.87
CA GLU A 140 -9.18 0.17 -9.30
C GLU A 140 -9.18 0.67 -10.75
N GLU A 141 -10.06 0.16 -11.61
CA GLU A 141 -10.22 0.65 -12.98
C GLU A 141 -10.81 2.07 -13.00
N ASP A 142 -11.74 2.39 -12.09
CA ASP A 142 -12.21 3.77 -11.89
C ASP A 142 -11.07 4.71 -11.46
N PHE A 143 -9.98 4.19 -10.87
CA PHE A 143 -8.79 4.96 -10.48
C PHE A 143 -7.91 5.33 -11.67
N ASP A 144 -7.56 4.33 -12.48
CA ASP A 144 -6.63 4.53 -13.60
C ASP A 144 -7.27 5.42 -14.69
N ASN A 145 -8.58 5.33 -14.89
CA ASN A 145 -9.33 6.17 -15.84
C ASN A 145 -9.39 7.66 -15.45
N ILE A 146 -9.22 8.00 -14.17
CA ILE A 146 -9.08 9.41 -13.74
C ILE A 146 -7.66 9.91 -13.96
N SER A 147 -6.65 9.05 -13.76
CA SER A 147 -5.25 9.38 -14.06
C SER A 147 -4.92 9.42 -15.55
N GLY A 148 -5.79 8.87 -16.41
CA GLY A 148 -5.74 9.01 -17.88
C GLY A 148 -5.52 10.46 -18.33
N ASN A 149 -6.17 11.41 -17.65
CA ASN A 149 -5.98 12.84 -17.93
C ASN A 149 -4.59 13.36 -17.50
N LEU A 150 -3.92 12.73 -16.52
CA LEU A 150 -2.60 13.13 -16.03
C LEU A 150 -1.45 12.52 -16.85
N VAL A 151 -1.61 11.29 -17.37
CA VAL A 151 -0.60 10.65 -18.24
C VAL A 151 -0.58 11.26 -19.64
N ASP A 152 -1.72 11.76 -20.13
CA ASP A 152 -1.79 12.44 -21.42
C ASP A 152 -1.16 13.83 -21.41
N ASP A 153 -1.11 14.51 -20.25
CA ASP A 153 -0.38 15.78 -20.11
C ASP A 153 1.15 15.59 -20.06
N PHE A 154 1.67 14.43 -19.64
CA PHE A 154 3.10 14.10 -19.78
C PHE A 154 3.54 13.83 -21.23
N LYS A 155 2.60 13.44 -22.12
CA LYS A 155 2.87 13.28 -23.56
C LYS A 155 2.84 14.60 -24.31
N LYS A 156 2.28 15.67 -23.74
CA LYS A 156 2.46 17.03 -24.23
C LYS A 156 3.84 17.52 -23.78
N LYS A 157 4.90 17.01 -24.41
CA LYS A 157 6.22 17.64 -24.31
C LYS A 157 6.06 19.14 -24.63
N PRO A 158 6.49 20.08 -23.79
CA PRO A 158 6.94 21.35 -24.32
C PRO A 158 8.11 21.04 -25.24
N GLU A 159 8.01 21.41 -26.51
CA GLU A 159 9.11 21.29 -27.46
C GLU A 159 10.31 22.05 -26.89
N LEU A 160 11.37 21.32 -26.57
CA LEU A 160 12.64 21.90 -26.19
C LEU A 160 13.23 22.46 -27.49
N THR A 161 13.02 23.75 -27.74
CA THR A 161 13.61 24.43 -28.89
C THR A 161 15.12 24.47 -28.71
N ASP A 162 15.84 23.86 -29.65
CA ASP A 162 17.29 23.87 -29.75
C ASP A 162 17.80 25.29 -30.08
N ASP A 163 17.85 26.17 -29.10
CA ASP A 163 18.56 27.45 -29.17
C ASP A 163 19.49 27.60 -27.96
N ILE A 164 20.53 26.77 -27.93
CA ILE A 164 21.79 27.13 -27.28
C ILE A 164 22.82 27.26 -28.40
N VAL A 165 22.88 28.45 -28.98
CA VAL A 165 24.03 28.89 -29.76
C VAL A 165 25.15 29.20 -28.77
N LEU A 166 26.22 28.40 -28.81
CA LEU A 166 27.52 28.74 -28.23
C LEU A 166 28.27 29.67 -29.19
#